data_AF-A0A7Y0KB80-F1
#
_entry.id   AF-A0A7Y0KB80-F1
#
_cell.length_a   1.000
_cell.length_b   1.000
_cell.length_c   1.000
_cell.angle_alpha   90.00
_cell.angle_beta   90.00
_cell.angle_gamma   90.00
#
_symmetry.space_group_name_H-M   'P 1'
#
loop_
_entity.id
_entity.type
_entity.pdbx_description
1 polymer ?
#
loop_
_entity_poly.entity_id
_entity_poly.type
_entity_poly.pdbx_seq_one_letter_code
_entity_poly.pdbx_strand_id
1 'polypeptide(L)'
;MKVWYPEGKKILPLTFLERYLNVFALAWFYQDDGCLIMKDSKIKKIILSTECFTIEENKLLAKLIYQKFHILFSQDKQNRLLLYDQKQILYFLHMVDPYMHSCMDRKRRVALFLPSKLLDKRTTIKLPLSITIKCPTEEIYQILNTLPNLLSLIKSKNGYRNLFINDYFLENFTNTKKSYQIIIKGEHRDLLEECNYISGLNNSQITELCYRINKMSEKEISNLLNQQTTK
;
A
#
# COMPACT_ATOMS: atom_id res chain seq x y z
N MET A 1 -8.27 -8.38 31.25
CA MET A 1 -7.20 -9.34 31.59
C MET A 1 -7.57 -10.80 31.30
N LYS A 2 -8.73 -11.33 31.75
CA LYS A 2 -9.09 -12.75 31.59
C LYS A 2 -9.06 -13.32 30.16
N VAL A 3 -9.32 -12.50 29.14
CA VAL A 3 -9.31 -12.93 27.72
C VAL A 3 -7.90 -13.23 27.20
N TRP A 4 -6.91 -12.44 27.59
CA TRP A 4 -5.51 -12.60 27.16
C TRP A 4 -4.70 -13.50 28.11
N TYR A 5 -5.16 -13.64 29.37
CA TYR A 5 -4.51 -14.40 30.43
C TYR A 5 -5.53 -15.26 31.19
N PRO A 6 -6.16 -16.27 30.54
CA PRO A 6 -7.19 -17.09 31.18
C PRO A 6 -6.66 -17.89 32.39
N GLU A 7 -5.38 -18.26 32.34
CA GLU A 7 -4.71 -19.05 33.39
C GLU A 7 -3.39 -18.39 33.80
N GLY A 8 -3.33 -17.06 33.80
CA GLY A 8 -2.10 -16.31 34.09
C GLY A 8 -1.02 -16.36 33.00
N LYS A 9 -1.23 -17.18 31.95
CA LYS A 9 -0.37 -17.26 30.76
C LYS A 9 -0.94 -16.43 29.62
N LYS A 10 -0.09 -15.64 28.95
CA LYS A 10 -0.46 -14.89 27.74
C LYS A 10 -0.79 -15.86 26.60
N ILE A 11 -1.94 -15.68 25.98
CA ILE A 11 -2.35 -16.37 24.74
C ILE A 11 -2.85 -15.36 23.72
N LEU A 12 -2.92 -15.75 22.45
CA LEU A 12 -3.59 -14.98 21.40
C LEU A 12 -5.10 -15.31 21.40
N PRO A 13 -5.98 -14.40 21.83
CA PRO A 13 -7.42 -14.65 21.86
C PRO A 13 -8.02 -14.45 20.46
N LEU A 14 -7.86 -15.45 19.59
CA LEU A 14 -8.22 -15.34 18.17
C LEU A 14 -9.66 -14.88 17.95
N THR A 15 -10.63 -15.46 18.66
CA THR A 15 -12.06 -15.09 18.53
C THR A 15 -12.34 -13.64 18.91
N PHE A 16 -11.62 -13.12 19.92
CA PHE A 16 -11.70 -11.71 20.29
C PHE A 16 -11.12 -10.82 19.18
N LEU A 17 -9.96 -11.19 18.63
CA LEU A 17 -9.33 -10.44 17.55
C LEU A 17 -10.14 -10.48 16.25
N GLU A 18 -10.76 -11.59 15.90
CA GLU A 18 -11.65 -11.70 14.74
C GLU A 18 -12.77 -10.65 14.80
N ARG A 19 -13.31 -10.39 15.99
CA ARG A 19 -14.38 -9.42 16.21
C ARG A 19 -13.88 -7.97 16.30
N TYR A 20 -12.77 -7.73 16.99
CA TYR A 20 -12.39 -6.37 17.40
C TYR A 20 -11.14 -5.81 16.70
N LEU A 21 -10.37 -6.64 15.99
CA LEU A 21 -9.23 -6.16 15.22
C LEU A 21 -9.75 -5.33 14.02
N ASN A 22 -9.63 -4.02 14.15
CA ASN A 22 -9.89 -3.02 13.12
C ASN A 22 -8.63 -2.17 12.91
N VAL A 23 -8.69 -1.19 12.01
CA VAL A 23 -7.53 -0.34 11.70
C VAL A 23 -7.00 0.41 12.92
N PHE A 24 -7.89 0.89 13.79
CA PHE A 24 -7.51 1.60 15.01
C PHE A 24 -6.75 0.67 15.98
N ALA A 25 -7.26 -0.55 16.21
CA ALA A 25 -6.58 -1.55 17.03
C ALA A 25 -5.22 -1.95 16.44
N LEU A 26 -5.12 -2.08 15.10
CA LEU A 26 -3.86 -2.36 14.42
C LEU A 26 -2.86 -1.19 14.55
N ALA A 27 -3.33 0.06 14.52
CA ALA A 27 -2.50 1.23 14.74
C ALA A 27 -1.97 1.27 16.18
N TRP A 28 -2.78 0.96 17.19
CA TRP A 28 -2.31 0.81 18.58
C TRP A 28 -1.26 -0.29 18.71
N PHE A 29 -1.53 -1.44 18.13
CA PHE A 29 -0.57 -2.54 18.15
C PHE A 29 0.77 -2.16 17.49
N TYR A 30 0.73 -1.40 16.40
CA TYR A 30 1.94 -0.85 15.77
C TYR A 30 2.66 0.21 16.63
N GLN A 31 1.91 1.05 17.33
CA GLN A 31 2.46 2.06 18.23
C GLN A 31 3.18 1.46 19.43
N ASP A 32 2.72 0.33 19.93
CA ASP A 32 3.35 -0.35 21.06
C ASP A 32 4.49 -1.24 20.57
N ASP A 33 4.17 -2.26 19.78
CA ASP A 33 5.11 -3.34 19.44
C ASP A 33 5.69 -3.23 18.01
N GLY A 34 5.32 -2.20 17.27
CA GLY A 34 5.81 -1.98 15.91
C GLY A 34 7.15 -1.27 15.80
N CYS A 35 7.83 -1.44 14.68
CA CYS A 35 9.04 -0.71 14.35
C CYS A 35 9.15 -0.49 12.83
N LEU A 36 9.40 0.75 12.42
CA LEU A 36 9.75 1.10 11.05
C LEU A 36 11.28 1.06 10.89
N ILE A 37 11.78 0.21 9.99
CA ILE A 37 13.20 0.17 9.67
C ILE A 37 13.46 0.96 8.40
N MET A 38 14.26 2.01 8.54
CA MET A 38 14.77 2.83 7.44
C MET A 38 16.28 2.63 7.28
N LYS A 39 16.75 2.66 6.03
CA LYS A 39 18.18 2.68 5.70
C LYS A 39 18.38 3.60 4.50
N ASP A 40 19.34 4.51 4.60
CA ASP A 40 19.67 5.50 3.56
C ASP A 40 18.42 6.30 3.10
N SER A 41 17.62 6.75 4.08
CA SER A 41 16.34 7.44 3.86
C SER A 41 15.28 6.66 3.08
N LYS A 42 15.47 5.35 2.90
CA LYS A 42 14.50 4.45 2.27
C LYS A 42 13.90 3.50 3.30
N ILE A 43 12.58 3.34 3.23
CA ILE A 43 11.88 2.34 4.02
C ILE A 43 12.34 0.94 3.56
N LYS A 44 12.62 0.06 4.52
CA LYS A 44 13.08 -1.31 4.24
C LYS A 44 12.08 -2.36 4.68
N LYS A 45 11.53 -2.20 5.88
CA LYS A 45 10.54 -3.12 6.44
C LYS A 45 9.82 -2.51 7.64
N ILE A 46 8.68 -3.11 7.95
CA ILE A 46 8.04 -2.98 9.26
C ILE A 46 8.22 -4.29 10.02
N ILE A 47 8.43 -4.19 11.32
CA ILE A 47 8.47 -5.33 12.25
C ILE A 47 7.38 -5.12 13.29
N LEU A 48 6.64 -6.16 13.64
CA LEU A 48 5.81 -6.22 14.84
C LEU A 48 6.44 -7.26 15.79
N SER A 49 6.80 -6.82 16.99
CA SER A 49 7.37 -7.66 18.04
C SER A 49 6.31 -8.57 18.65
N THR A 50 6.24 -9.79 18.12
CA THR A 50 5.27 -10.83 18.48
C THR A 50 5.92 -12.09 19.05
N GLU A 51 7.15 -11.95 19.57
CA GLU A 51 7.97 -13.04 20.08
C GLU A 51 7.34 -13.66 21.34
N CYS A 52 6.44 -12.94 22.01
CA CYS A 52 5.70 -13.40 23.17
C CYS A 52 4.59 -14.41 22.86
N PHE A 53 4.19 -14.55 21.59
CA PHE A 53 3.25 -15.58 21.14
C PHE A 53 4.00 -16.80 20.60
N THR A 54 3.33 -17.94 20.50
CA THR A 54 3.86 -19.11 19.81
C THR A 54 3.91 -18.90 18.30
N ILE A 55 4.65 -19.76 17.59
CA ILE A 55 4.73 -19.74 16.12
C ILE A 55 3.34 -19.88 15.49
N GLU A 56 2.51 -20.78 16.02
CA GLU A 56 1.20 -21.05 15.44
C GLU A 56 0.20 -19.92 15.69
N GLU A 57 0.28 -19.28 16.85
CA GLU A 57 -0.45 -18.04 17.11
C GLU A 57 -0.03 -16.92 16.13
N ASN A 58 1.27 -16.76 15.86
CA ASN A 58 1.73 -15.76 14.89
C ASN A 58 1.28 -16.06 13.45
N LYS A 59 1.22 -17.32 13.04
CA LYS A 59 0.63 -17.70 11.74
C LYS A 59 -0.86 -17.36 11.68
N LEU A 60 -1.61 -17.61 12.75
CA LEU A 60 -3.03 -17.26 12.84
C LEU A 60 -3.25 -15.74 12.81
N LEU A 61 -2.42 -14.99 13.54
CA LEU A 61 -2.45 -13.53 13.55
C LEU A 61 -2.13 -12.95 12.16
N ALA A 62 -1.09 -13.43 11.50
CA ALA A 62 -0.73 -13.00 10.14
C ALA A 62 -1.86 -13.30 9.14
N LYS A 63 -2.48 -14.49 9.24
CA LYS A 63 -3.65 -14.86 8.42
C LYS A 63 -4.84 -13.93 8.67
N LEU A 64 -5.14 -13.62 9.93
CA LEU A 64 -6.23 -12.72 10.29
C LEU A 64 -6.00 -11.29 9.76
N ILE A 65 -4.77 -10.78 9.90
CA ILE A 65 -4.38 -9.47 9.36
C ILE A 65 -4.53 -9.46 7.83
N TYR A 66 -4.10 -10.52 7.15
CA TYR A 66 -4.29 -10.65 5.71
C TYR A 66 -5.77 -10.65 5.33
N GLN A 67 -6.61 -11.43 6.00
CA GLN A 67 -8.05 -11.50 5.72
C GLN A 67 -8.78 -10.16 5.90
N LYS A 68 -8.39 -9.35 6.90
CA LYS A 68 -9.05 -8.07 7.21
C LYS A 68 -8.49 -6.89 6.41
N PHE A 69 -7.19 -6.89 6.17
CA PHE A 69 -6.48 -5.73 5.66
C PHE A 69 -5.75 -5.97 4.34
N HIS A 70 -5.69 -7.21 3.85
CA HIS A 70 -4.92 -7.64 2.66
C HIS A 70 -3.41 -7.36 2.80
N ILE A 71 -2.89 -7.44 4.03
CA ILE A 71 -1.47 -7.23 4.34
C ILE A 71 -0.86 -8.57 4.76
N LEU A 72 0.14 -9.01 3.99
CA LEU A 72 0.84 -10.26 4.15
C LEU A 72 2.14 -10.04 4.95
N PHE A 73 2.10 -10.40 6.22
CA PHE A 73 3.30 -10.48 7.05
C PHE A 73 3.99 -11.84 6.86
N SER A 74 5.32 -11.81 6.76
CA SER A 74 6.17 -13.00 6.90
C SER A 74 6.68 -13.12 8.33
N GLN A 75 7.18 -14.29 8.71
CA GLN A 75 7.76 -14.51 10.03
C GLN A 75 9.29 -14.58 9.93
N ASP A 76 10.01 -14.00 10.89
CA ASP A 76 11.47 -14.15 10.99
C ASP A 76 11.91 -15.26 11.95
N LYS A 77 13.23 -15.42 12.08
CA LYS A 77 13.86 -16.40 12.98
C LYS A 77 13.62 -16.12 14.46
N GLN A 78 13.21 -14.90 14.84
CA GLN A 78 12.91 -14.51 16.22
C GLN A 78 11.41 -14.61 16.51
N ASN A 79 10.61 -15.20 15.61
CA ASN A 79 9.16 -15.31 15.73
C ASN A 79 8.46 -13.93 15.76
N ARG A 80 8.96 -12.97 14.98
CA ARG A 80 8.31 -11.66 14.75
C ARG A 80 7.57 -11.65 13.43
N LEU A 81 6.55 -10.81 13.33
CA LEU A 81 5.89 -10.53 12.05
C LEU A 81 6.59 -9.39 11.31
N LEU A 82 6.93 -9.60 10.05
CA LEU A 82 7.67 -8.67 9.20
C LEU A 82 6.90 -8.36 7.92
N LEU A 83 6.93 -7.09 7.52
CA LEU A 83 6.40 -6.62 6.26
C LEU A 83 7.54 -6.04 5.41
N TYR A 84 7.79 -6.65 4.25
CA TYR A 84 8.90 -6.29 3.36
C TYR A 84 8.46 -5.63 2.06
N ASP A 85 7.29 -5.99 1.53
CA ASP A 85 6.83 -5.45 0.25
C ASP A 85 6.55 -3.95 0.38
N GLN A 86 7.21 -3.15 -0.46
CA GLN A 86 7.16 -1.70 -0.36
C GLN A 86 5.75 -1.14 -0.51
N LYS A 87 4.93 -1.73 -1.41
CA LYS A 87 3.55 -1.28 -1.65
C LYS A 87 2.69 -1.54 -0.43
N GLN A 88 2.81 -2.73 0.17
CA GLN A 88 2.14 -3.09 1.41
C GLN A 88 2.59 -2.24 2.60
N ILE A 89 3.89 -1.94 2.71
CA ILE A 89 4.39 -1.06 3.78
C ILE A 89 3.78 0.33 3.67
N LEU A 90 3.79 0.92 2.47
CA LEU A 90 3.23 2.25 2.27
C LEU A 90 1.72 2.29 2.49
N TYR A 91 1.00 1.27 2.03
CA TYR A 91 -0.41 1.10 2.30
C TYR A 91 -0.70 0.92 3.81
N PHE A 92 0.07 0.08 4.50
CA PHE A 92 -0.01 -0.10 5.95
C PHE A 92 0.15 1.24 6.68
N LEU A 93 1.21 1.97 6.36
CA LEU A 93 1.51 3.27 6.97
C LEU A 93 0.39 4.27 6.71
N HIS A 94 -0.08 4.38 5.46
CA HIS A 94 -1.21 5.24 5.10
C HIS A 94 -2.48 4.90 5.90
N MET A 95 -2.73 3.61 6.13
CA MET A 95 -3.92 3.15 6.85
C MET A 95 -3.86 3.47 8.36
N VAL A 96 -2.69 3.30 9.00
CA VAL A 96 -2.55 3.53 10.45
C VAL A 96 -2.28 4.98 10.82
N ASP A 97 -1.69 5.78 9.92
CA ASP A 97 -1.23 7.16 10.16
C ASP A 97 -2.29 8.08 10.81
N PRO A 98 -3.58 8.04 10.43
CA PRO A 98 -4.60 8.88 11.07
C PRO A 98 -4.84 8.60 12.56
N TYR A 99 -4.38 7.45 13.06
CA TYR A 99 -4.57 7.00 14.45
C TYR A 99 -3.28 6.97 15.26
N MET A 100 -2.16 7.35 14.66
CA MET A 100 -0.88 7.45 15.33
C MET A 100 -0.87 8.71 16.22
N HIS A 101 -0.27 8.62 17.40
CA HIS A 101 -0.01 9.75 18.28
C HIS A 101 1.26 10.49 17.83
N SER A 102 1.36 11.80 18.08
CA SER A 102 2.53 12.62 17.68
C SER A 102 3.85 12.16 18.33
N CYS A 103 3.80 11.66 19.57
CA CYS A 103 5.00 11.08 20.21
C CYS A 103 5.55 9.83 19.49
N MET A 104 4.77 9.25 18.57
CA MET A 104 5.16 8.10 17.75
C MET A 104 5.61 8.49 16.34
N ASP A 105 5.91 9.77 16.08
CA ASP A 105 6.30 10.27 14.75
C ASP A 105 7.51 9.56 14.15
N ARG A 106 8.44 9.05 14.98
CA ARG A 106 9.57 8.21 14.52
C ARG A 106 9.14 6.91 13.82
N LYS A 107 7.92 6.43 14.04
CA LYS A 107 7.32 5.26 13.39
C LYS A 107 6.48 5.65 12.17
N ARG A 108 6.26 6.94 11.93
CA ARG A 108 5.60 7.42 10.72
C ARG A 108 6.58 7.51 9.57
N ARG A 109 6.03 7.65 8.36
CA ARG A 109 6.79 8.13 7.23
C ARG A 109 7.01 9.64 7.39
N VAL A 110 8.22 10.02 7.78
CA VAL A 110 8.55 11.43 8.11
C VAL A 110 8.75 12.31 6.86
N ALA A 111 9.03 11.73 5.69
CA ALA A 111 9.35 12.53 4.52
C ALA A 111 8.08 13.17 3.90
N LEU A 112 8.14 14.48 3.64
CA LEU A 112 7.21 15.17 2.76
C LEU A 112 7.63 14.88 1.31
N PHE A 113 6.65 14.72 0.41
CA PHE A 113 6.95 14.70 -1.01
C PHE A 113 7.45 16.09 -1.40
N LEU A 114 8.68 16.17 -1.90
CA LEU A 114 9.23 17.37 -2.50
C LEU A 114 9.44 17.08 -3.99
N PRO A 115 8.69 17.76 -4.88
CA PRO A 115 8.84 17.56 -6.32
C PRO A 115 10.30 17.80 -6.70
N SER A 116 10.91 16.82 -7.33
CA SER A 116 12.29 16.96 -7.73
C SER A 116 12.35 17.84 -8.99
N LYS A 117 13.22 18.86 -9.01
CA LYS A 117 13.59 19.59 -10.25
C LYS A 117 14.47 18.72 -11.16
N LEU A 118 14.10 17.46 -11.37
CA LEU A 118 14.85 16.57 -12.26
C LEU A 118 14.80 17.11 -13.69
N LEU A 119 15.66 16.59 -14.56
CA LEU A 119 15.59 16.86 -15.99
C LEU A 119 14.61 15.89 -16.66
N ASP A 120 14.05 16.29 -17.80
CA ASP A 120 13.28 15.41 -18.66
C ASP A 120 14.11 14.16 -18.98
N LYS A 121 13.61 12.99 -18.58
CA LYS A 121 14.33 11.72 -18.75
C LYS A 121 13.51 10.74 -19.56
N ARG A 122 14.17 10.14 -20.56
CA ARG A 122 13.63 9.00 -21.28
C ARG A 122 13.35 7.85 -20.31
N THR A 123 12.13 7.35 -20.31
CA THR A 123 11.66 6.29 -19.44
C THR A 123 11.05 5.17 -20.26
N THR A 124 11.18 3.94 -19.77
CA THR A 124 10.53 2.76 -20.35
C THR A 124 9.27 2.44 -19.56
N ILE A 125 8.12 2.49 -20.24
CA ILE A 125 6.82 2.08 -19.72
C ILE A 125 6.52 0.68 -20.25
N LYS A 126 6.29 -0.28 -19.34
CA LYS A 126 6.01 -1.69 -19.66
C LYS A 126 4.54 -2.01 -19.39
N LEU A 127 3.74 -2.18 -20.44
CA LEU A 127 2.31 -2.42 -20.32
C LEU A 127 1.95 -3.85 -20.77
N PRO A 128 0.91 -4.47 -20.19
CA PRO A 128 0.41 -5.77 -20.64
C PRO A 128 0.01 -5.75 -22.12
N LEU A 129 0.16 -6.87 -22.81
CA LEU A 129 -0.26 -7.00 -24.23
C LEU A 129 -1.75 -6.75 -24.46
N SER A 130 -2.60 -6.84 -23.42
CA SER A 130 -4.01 -6.47 -23.49
C SER A 130 -4.22 -4.97 -23.74
N ILE A 131 -3.22 -4.14 -23.48
CA ILE A 131 -3.23 -2.71 -23.79
C ILE A 131 -2.55 -2.52 -25.15
N THR A 132 -3.36 -2.36 -26.20
CA THR A 132 -2.84 -2.10 -27.55
C THR A 132 -2.52 -0.62 -27.69
N ILE A 133 -1.25 -0.30 -27.97
CA ILE A 133 -0.76 1.06 -28.21
C ILE A 133 -0.10 1.12 -29.60
N LYS A 134 -0.57 2.03 -30.46
CA LYS A 134 -0.08 2.25 -31.83
C LYS A 134 0.86 3.45 -31.92
N CYS A 135 0.52 4.55 -31.26
CA CYS A 135 1.26 5.81 -31.17
C CYS A 135 1.74 6.01 -29.71
N PRO A 136 2.90 5.44 -29.32
CA PRO A 136 3.26 5.29 -27.91
C PRO A 136 3.35 6.58 -27.11
N THR A 137 3.92 7.63 -27.69
CA THR A 137 4.05 8.90 -26.98
C THR A 137 2.66 9.50 -26.73
N GLU A 138 1.88 9.70 -27.78
CA GLU A 138 0.58 10.35 -27.68
C GLU A 138 -0.41 9.58 -26.80
N GLU A 139 -0.57 8.28 -27.05
CA GLU A 139 -1.53 7.46 -26.30
C GLU A 139 -1.13 7.30 -24.82
N ILE A 140 0.17 7.19 -24.51
CA ILE A 140 0.58 7.15 -23.10
C ILE A 140 0.32 8.51 -22.43
N TYR A 141 0.54 9.64 -23.11
CA TYR A 141 0.19 10.95 -22.54
C TYR A 141 -1.32 11.08 -22.29
N GLN A 142 -2.16 10.59 -23.20
CA GLN A 142 -3.61 10.54 -23.00
C GLN A 142 -3.97 9.69 -21.77
N ILE A 143 -3.30 8.56 -21.54
CA ILE A 143 -3.45 7.76 -20.32
C ILE A 143 -3.01 8.54 -19.08
N LEU A 144 -1.87 9.23 -19.13
CA LEU A 144 -1.30 9.98 -18.00
C LEU A 144 -2.10 11.23 -17.62
N ASN A 145 -2.98 11.74 -18.49
CA ASN A 145 -3.93 12.80 -18.12
C ASN A 145 -4.87 12.41 -16.96
N THR A 146 -4.94 11.13 -16.63
CA THR A 146 -5.73 10.55 -15.52
C THR A 146 -4.98 10.57 -14.19
N LEU A 147 -3.71 10.96 -14.17
CA LEU A 147 -2.89 10.99 -12.96
C LEU A 147 -3.55 11.78 -11.81
N PRO A 148 -4.19 12.95 -12.03
CA PRO A 148 -4.87 13.67 -10.96
C PRO A 148 -5.97 12.85 -10.28
N ASN A 149 -6.74 12.07 -11.06
CA ASN A 149 -7.82 11.21 -10.54
C ASN A 149 -7.23 10.06 -9.71
N LEU A 150 -6.18 9.42 -10.21
CA LEU A 150 -5.46 8.38 -9.46
C LEU A 150 -4.85 8.95 -8.17
N LEU A 151 -4.24 10.13 -8.24
CA LEU A 151 -3.64 10.79 -7.10
C LEU A 151 -4.68 11.11 -6.01
N SER A 152 -5.86 11.59 -6.41
CA SER A 152 -7.00 11.80 -5.51
C SER A 152 -7.44 10.49 -4.84
N LEU A 153 -7.52 9.39 -5.61
CA LEU A 153 -7.87 8.07 -5.08
C LEU A 153 -6.85 7.57 -4.05
N ILE A 154 -5.55 7.64 -4.34
CA ILE A 154 -4.50 7.12 -3.42
C ILE A 154 -4.26 8.02 -2.20
N LYS A 155 -4.62 9.31 -2.27
CA LYS A 155 -4.63 10.21 -1.10
C LYS A 155 -5.87 10.03 -0.22
N SER A 156 -6.95 9.51 -0.79
CA SER A 156 -8.17 9.18 -0.04
C SER A 156 -7.98 7.88 0.74
N LYS A 157 -8.39 7.88 2.01
CA LYS A 157 -8.36 6.68 2.87
C LYS A 157 -9.09 5.49 2.24
N ASN A 158 -10.32 5.71 1.78
CA ASN A 158 -11.14 4.67 1.18
C ASN A 158 -10.67 4.33 -0.23
N GLY A 159 -10.29 5.35 -1.02
CA GLY A 159 -9.79 5.17 -2.38
C GLY A 159 -8.56 4.27 -2.42
N TYR A 160 -7.56 4.55 -1.58
CA TYR A 160 -6.35 3.74 -1.54
C TYR A 160 -6.66 2.31 -1.05
N ARG A 161 -7.47 2.16 0.00
CA ARG A 161 -7.91 0.83 0.46
C ARG A 161 -8.58 0.02 -0.64
N ASN A 162 -9.57 0.60 -1.32
CA ASN A 162 -10.33 -0.10 -2.34
C ASN A 162 -9.46 -0.44 -3.54
N LEU A 163 -8.56 0.45 -3.93
CA LEU A 163 -7.58 0.11 -4.97
C LEU A 163 -6.65 -1.01 -4.51
N PHE A 164 -6.18 -0.99 -3.26
CA PHE A 164 -5.27 -2.00 -2.74
C PHE A 164 -5.89 -3.41 -2.73
N ILE A 165 -7.17 -3.50 -2.35
CA ILE A 165 -7.90 -4.75 -2.21
C ILE A 165 -8.38 -5.32 -3.55
N ASN A 166 -8.69 -4.47 -4.54
CA ASN A 166 -9.13 -4.90 -5.87
C ASN A 166 -7.97 -5.41 -6.75
N ASP A 167 -7.02 -6.12 -6.15
CA ASP A 167 -5.84 -6.77 -6.73
C ASP A 167 -4.84 -5.87 -7.49
N TYR A 168 -5.14 -4.58 -7.69
CA TYR A 168 -4.26 -3.63 -8.38
C TYR A 168 -2.85 -3.54 -7.78
N PHE A 169 -2.73 -3.79 -6.48
CA PHE A 169 -1.47 -3.75 -5.75
C PHE A 169 -0.86 -5.13 -5.48
N LEU A 170 -1.70 -6.18 -5.52
CA LEU A 170 -1.37 -7.56 -5.18
C LEU A 170 -0.82 -8.34 -6.38
N GLU A 171 -1.12 -7.94 -7.62
CA GLU A 171 -0.57 -8.58 -8.81
C GLU A 171 0.94 -8.30 -8.97
N ASN A 172 1.72 -9.38 -8.99
CA ASN A 172 2.93 -9.41 -9.81
C ASN A 172 2.43 -9.47 -11.24
N PHE A 173 2.52 -8.35 -11.97
CA PHE A 173 2.12 -8.27 -13.37
C PHE A 173 2.99 -9.21 -14.24
N THR A 174 2.72 -10.51 -14.20
CA THR A 174 3.46 -11.61 -14.85
C THR A 174 3.00 -11.87 -16.28
N ASN A 175 2.03 -11.11 -16.77
CA ASN A 175 1.66 -11.14 -18.17
C ASN A 175 2.82 -10.68 -19.05
N THR A 176 2.91 -11.24 -20.25
CA THR A 176 3.79 -10.73 -21.30
C THR A 176 3.55 -9.23 -21.46
N LYS A 177 4.64 -8.46 -21.40
CA LYS A 177 4.60 -6.99 -21.46
C LYS A 177 5.29 -6.49 -22.71
N LYS A 178 4.74 -5.43 -23.29
CA LYS A 178 5.40 -4.65 -24.33
C LYS A 178 6.05 -3.42 -23.70
N SER A 179 7.29 -3.15 -24.08
CA SER A 179 8.06 -2.00 -23.59
C SER A 179 7.95 -0.84 -24.57
N TYR A 180 7.66 0.34 -24.04
CA TYR A 180 7.53 1.59 -24.78
C TYR A 180 8.50 2.61 -24.21
N GLN A 181 9.37 3.18 -25.03
CA GLN A 181 10.32 4.21 -24.59
C GLN A 181 9.78 5.59 -24.94
N ILE A 182 9.49 6.39 -23.92
CA ILE A 182 8.91 7.74 -24.07
C ILE A 182 9.67 8.75 -23.21
N ILE A 183 9.54 10.04 -23.52
CA ILE A 183 10.03 11.12 -22.66
C ILE A 183 8.80 11.70 -21.95
N ILE A 184 8.79 11.64 -20.62
CA ILE A 184 7.72 12.20 -19.79
C ILE A 184 8.21 13.55 -19.26
N LYS A 185 7.40 14.60 -19.48
CA LYS A 185 7.79 15.99 -19.22
C LYS A 185 6.81 16.67 -18.26
N GLY A 186 7.29 17.72 -17.60
CA GLY A 186 6.47 18.65 -16.83
C GLY A 186 5.56 17.99 -15.79
N GLU A 187 4.31 18.42 -15.74
CA GLU A 187 3.33 18.05 -14.70
C GLU A 187 3.11 16.53 -14.59
N HIS A 188 3.02 15.79 -15.72
CA HIS A 188 2.83 14.34 -15.67
C HIS A 188 3.96 13.63 -14.93
N ARG A 189 5.18 14.13 -15.05
CA ARG A 189 6.33 13.55 -14.36
C ARG A 189 6.23 13.80 -12.85
N ASP A 190 5.89 15.01 -12.45
CA ASP A 190 5.79 15.37 -11.03
C ASP A 190 4.65 14.60 -10.35
N LEU A 191 3.51 14.44 -11.04
CA LEU A 191 2.40 13.60 -10.58
C LEU A 191 2.77 12.12 -10.52
N LEU A 192 3.52 11.59 -11.49
CA LEU A 192 4.04 10.21 -11.44
C LEU A 192 4.97 10.00 -10.25
N GLU A 193 5.85 10.97 -9.97
CA GLU A 193 6.76 10.90 -8.83
C GLU A 193 5.98 10.94 -7.52
N GLU A 194 4.94 11.77 -7.42
CA GLU A 194 4.08 11.82 -6.24
C GLU A 194 3.29 10.52 -6.05
N CYS A 195 2.74 9.97 -7.13
CA CYS A 195 2.05 8.69 -7.09
C CYS A 195 3.01 7.56 -6.68
N ASN A 196 4.22 7.53 -7.23
CA ASN A 196 5.27 6.59 -6.85
C ASN A 196 5.63 6.75 -5.37
N TYR A 197 5.76 7.99 -4.92
CA TYR A 197 6.08 8.31 -3.54
C TYR A 197 5.00 7.75 -2.63
N ILE A 198 3.73 8.11 -2.82
CA ILE A 198 2.62 7.70 -1.95
C ILE A 198 2.43 6.18 -1.96
N SER A 199 2.46 5.56 -3.15
CA SER A 199 1.99 4.19 -3.35
C SER A 199 3.08 3.11 -3.46
N GLY A 200 4.32 3.51 -3.76
CA GLY A 200 5.43 2.61 -4.06
C GLY A 200 5.38 1.98 -5.45
N LEU A 201 4.39 2.35 -6.28
CA LEU A 201 4.22 1.83 -7.64
C LEU A 201 5.22 2.47 -8.59
N ASN A 202 5.80 1.69 -9.49
CA ASN A 202 6.64 2.24 -10.55
C ASN A 202 5.80 2.87 -11.68
N ASN A 203 6.44 3.67 -12.54
CA ASN A 203 5.76 4.39 -13.62
C ASN A 203 4.93 3.48 -14.54
N SER A 204 5.36 2.23 -14.76
CA SER A 204 4.60 1.29 -15.61
C SER A 204 3.31 0.85 -14.94
N GLN A 205 3.36 0.56 -13.64
CA GLN A 205 2.19 0.18 -12.84
C GLN A 205 1.23 1.36 -12.72
N ILE A 206 1.75 2.56 -12.45
CA ILE A 206 0.93 3.78 -12.39
C ILE A 206 0.22 4.02 -13.73
N THR A 207 0.96 3.93 -14.84
CA THR A 207 0.36 4.10 -16.19
C THR A 207 -0.72 3.05 -16.46
N GLU A 208 -0.48 1.79 -16.07
CA GLU A 208 -1.49 0.72 -16.20
C GLU A 208 -2.75 1.01 -15.37
N LEU A 209 -2.60 1.52 -14.13
CA LEU A 209 -3.74 1.92 -13.31
C LEU A 209 -4.50 3.09 -13.90
N CYS A 210 -3.80 4.11 -14.40
CA CYS A 210 -4.45 5.21 -15.13
C CYS A 210 -5.27 4.70 -16.31
N TYR A 211 -4.76 3.73 -17.07
CA TYR A 211 -5.49 3.12 -18.18
C TYR A 211 -6.75 2.39 -17.69
N ARG A 212 -6.65 1.61 -16.60
CA ARG A 212 -7.80 0.90 -16.02
C ARG A 212 -8.85 1.88 -15.50
N ILE A 213 -8.43 2.96 -14.81
CA ILE A 213 -9.31 4.02 -14.30
C ILE A 213 -10.03 4.73 -15.45
N ASN A 214 -9.34 5.01 -16.56
CA ASN A 214 -9.96 5.62 -17.74
C ASN A 214 -11.08 4.79 -18.36
N LYS A 215 -11.09 3.48 -18.12
CA LYS A 215 -12.14 2.58 -18.58
C LYS A 215 -13.30 2.42 -17.60
N MET A 216 -13.16 2.94 -16.39
CA MET A 216 -14.21 2.91 -15.38
C MET A 216 -15.24 4.01 -15.67
N SER A 217 -16.51 3.71 -15.39
CA SER A 217 -17.56 4.71 -15.31
C SER A 217 -17.39 5.62 -14.09
N GLU A 218 -17.97 6.82 -14.13
CA GLU A 218 -17.98 7.75 -12.99
C GLU A 218 -18.57 7.13 -11.73
N LYS A 219 -19.56 6.25 -11.89
CA LYS A 219 -20.17 5.49 -10.79
C LYS A 219 -19.16 4.54 -10.14
N GLU A 220 -18.33 3.85 -10.92
CA GLU A 220 -17.28 2.97 -10.40
C GLU A 220 -16.20 3.76 -9.66
N ILE A 221 -15.78 4.90 -10.19
CA ILE A 221 -14.81 5.79 -9.52
C ILE A 221 -15.38 6.33 -8.20
N SER A 222 -16.65 6.76 -8.21
CA SER A 222 -17.36 7.21 -7.00
C SER A 222 -17.46 6.10 -5.96
N ASN A 223 -17.72 4.85 -6.37
CA ASN A 223 -17.73 3.71 -5.46
C ASN A 223 -16.37 3.46 -4.81
N LEU A 224 -15.26 3.61 -5.55
CA LEU A 224 -13.91 3.49 -4.98
C LEU A 224 -13.65 4.55 -3.90
N LEU A 225 -14.21 5.76 -4.02
CA LEU A 225 -14.07 6.82 -3.02
C LEU A 225 -15.00 6.63 -1.81
N ASN A 226 -16.23 6.14 -2.04
CA ASN A 226 -17.34 6.29 -1.09
C ASN A 226 -17.71 5.02 -0.31
N GLN A 227 -17.11 3.85 -0.58
CA GLN A 227 -17.42 2.66 0.22
C GLN A 227 -16.96 2.82 1.68
N GLN A 228 -17.89 3.25 2.52
CA GLN A 228 -17.89 2.97 3.96
C GLN A 228 -18.09 1.46 4.11
N THR A 229 -17.14 0.79 4.74
CA THR A 229 -17.36 -0.60 5.14
C THR A 229 -18.37 -0.59 6.27
N THR A 230 -19.59 -0.99 5.92
CA THR A 230 -20.67 -1.26 6.87
C THR A 230 -20.25 -2.48 7.71
N LYS A 231 -20.26 -2.29 9.04
CA LYS A 231 -20.06 -3.26 10.14
C LYS A 231 -18.64 -3.72 10.46
#